data_AF-A0A7S4BW45-F1
#
_entry.id   AF-A0A7S4BW45-F1
#
_cell.length_a   1.000
_cell.length_b   1.000
_cell.length_c   1.000
_cell.angle_alpha   90.00
_cell.angle_beta   90.00
_cell.angle_gamma   90.00
#
_symmetry.space_group_name_H-M   'P 1'
#
loop_
_entity.id
_entity.type
_entity.pdbx_description
1 polymer ?
#
loop_
_entity_poly.entity_id
_entity_poly.type
_entity_poly.pdbx_seq_one_letter_code
_entity_poly.pdbx_strand_id
1 'polypeptide(L)'
;GAIEGGDGQGRVGVDDGGGGGSDIFPAGGGAPLLSASSSPNQRVPGRWLQLQLLSSEVPLDAFPRPTMCDDDVCAGSVSLLRHLEAETGLHIESAAFSAIEPGVHTRTKVGPRNGRLTVHLGLEIPMNVSSGRAVSYISVGGEVRWWGEGQLLVF
;
A
#
# COMPACT_ATOMS: atom_id res chain seq x y z
N GLY A 1 37.74 -17.81 -23.11
CA GLY A 1 38.02 -19.02 -22.32
C GLY A 1 36.78 -19.32 -21.53
N ALA A 2 36.14 -20.45 -21.82
CA ALA A 2 34.98 -20.94 -21.11
C ALA A 2 35.39 -21.47 -19.73
N ILE A 3 34.52 -21.32 -18.73
CA ILE A 3 34.58 -22.10 -17.50
C ILE A 3 33.14 -22.52 -17.15
N GLU A 4 33.01 -23.83 -17.00
CA GLU A 4 31.86 -24.65 -16.62
C GLU A 4 31.28 -24.18 -15.26
N GLY A 5 29.98 -24.30 -14.96
CA GLY A 5 29.18 -25.52 -14.96
C GLY A 5 29.12 -26.06 -13.52
N GLY A 6 27.98 -25.92 -12.85
CA GLY A 6 27.82 -26.35 -11.45
C GLY A 6 26.35 -26.42 -11.04
N ASP A 7 25.70 -27.52 -11.43
CA ASP A 7 24.37 -27.91 -10.97
C ASP A 7 24.44 -28.43 -9.53
N GLY A 8 23.69 -27.81 -8.63
CA GLY A 8 23.47 -28.25 -7.26
C GLY A 8 22.01 -28.61 -7.01
N GLN A 9 21.63 -29.87 -7.25
CA GLN A 9 20.38 -30.43 -6.76
C GLN A 9 20.48 -30.72 -5.26
N GLY A 10 19.55 -30.17 -4.48
CA GLY A 10 19.32 -30.51 -3.07
C GLY A 10 17.84 -30.75 -2.82
N ARG A 11 17.47 -32.02 -2.63
CA ARG A 11 16.14 -32.51 -2.21
C ARG A 11 16.04 -32.54 -0.68
N VAL A 12 14.82 -32.80 -0.20
CA VAL A 12 14.40 -33.27 1.15
C VAL A 12 14.08 -32.12 2.13
N GLY A 13 12.95 -32.08 2.84
CA GLY A 13 11.95 -33.11 3.12
C GLY A 13 10.63 -32.55 3.66
N VAL A 14 9.66 -33.46 3.68
CA VAL A 14 8.31 -33.38 4.25
C VAL A 14 8.42 -33.68 5.75
N ASP A 15 7.68 -32.96 6.59
CA ASP A 15 7.21 -33.49 7.88
C ASP A 15 5.76 -33.06 8.13
N ASP A 16 4.93 -34.10 8.25
CA ASP A 16 3.55 -34.10 8.70
C ASP A 16 3.51 -34.33 10.22
N GLY A 17 2.63 -33.61 10.93
CA GLY A 17 2.24 -33.93 12.31
C GLY A 17 1.68 -32.70 13.02
N GLY A 18 0.42 -32.63 13.47
CA GLY A 18 -0.51 -33.69 13.84
C GLY A 18 -0.73 -33.65 15.36
N GLY A 19 -1.87 -33.10 15.78
CA GLY A 19 -2.58 -33.56 16.97
C GLY A 19 -2.46 -32.76 18.28
N GLY A 20 -3.57 -32.10 18.63
CA GLY A 20 -4.34 -32.47 19.83
C GLY A 20 -4.04 -31.76 21.16
N GLY A 21 -5.11 -31.32 21.83
CA GLY A 21 -5.16 -31.37 23.30
C GLY A 21 -5.71 -30.15 24.05
N SER A 22 -7.05 -30.04 24.07
CA SER A 22 -7.90 -29.77 25.26
C SER A 22 -7.56 -28.64 26.26
N ASP A 23 -8.41 -27.62 26.23
CA ASP A 23 -9.28 -27.11 27.30
C ASP A 23 -8.89 -27.39 28.77
N ILE A 24 -8.46 -26.34 29.50
CA ILE A 24 -8.68 -26.21 30.95
C ILE A 24 -8.94 -24.72 31.28
N PHE A 25 -10.19 -24.38 31.57
CA PHE A 25 -10.58 -23.16 32.28
C PHE A 25 -10.64 -23.44 33.78
N PRO A 26 -10.25 -22.49 34.64
CA PRO A 26 -10.89 -22.30 35.94
C PRO A 26 -11.68 -21.01 35.99
N ALA A 27 -12.84 -21.13 36.63
CA ALA A 27 -13.83 -20.11 36.90
C ALA A 27 -13.37 -19.06 37.93
N GLY A 28 -13.98 -17.88 37.85
CA GLY A 28 -14.26 -17.04 39.03
C GLY A 28 -13.69 -15.63 38.97
N GLY A 29 -14.60 -14.64 38.93
CA GLY A 29 -14.26 -13.24 39.23
C GLY A 29 -15.18 -12.25 38.53
N GLY A 30 -16.35 -11.99 39.12
CA GLY A 30 -17.28 -10.97 38.63
C GLY A 30 -16.68 -9.57 38.69
N ALA A 31 -16.74 -8.87 37.57
CA ALA A 31 -16.43 -7.44 37.43
C ALA A 31 -17.66 -6.72 36.84
N PRO A 32 -17.90 -5.45 37.20
CA PRO A 32 -19.17 -4.78 37.00
C PRO A 32 -19.47 -4.51 35.51
N LEU A 33 -20.74 -4.75 35.14
CA LEU A 33 -21.33 -4.43 33.85
C LEU A 33 -21.37 -2.92 33.64
N LEU A 34 -20.28 -2.35 33.12
CA LEU A 34 -20.34 -1.14 32.31
C LEU A 34 -20.83 -1.56 30.93
N SER A 35 -22.12 -1.36 30.67
CA SER A 35 -22.71 -1.53 29.35
C SER A 35 -22.17 -0.46 28.39
N ALA A 36 -20.94 -0.68 27.90
CA ALA A 36 -20.50 -0.07 26.67
C ALA A 36 -21.28 -0.73 25.54
N SER A 37 -22.37 -0.08 25.12
CA SER A 37 -23.04 -0.34 23.85
C SER A 37 -22.07 0.04 22.71
N SER A 38 -21.05 -0.79 22.49
CA SER A 38 -20.21 -0.73 21.30
C SER A 38 -20.84 -1.66 20.28
N SER A 39 -21.65 -1.12 19.37
CA SER A 39 -22.01 -1.84 18.15
C SER A 39 -20.72 -2.22 17.42
N PRO A 40 -20.36 -3.50 17.29
CA PRO A 40 -19.05 -3.93 16.76
C PRO A 40 -18.92 -3.73 15.24
N ASN A 41 -19.88 -3.06 14.59
CA ASN A 41 -20.01 -3.02 13.14
C ASN A 41 -20.21 -1.61 12.55
N GLN A 42 -20.03 -0.53 13.33
CA GLN A 42 -19.99 0.80 12.73
C GLN A 42 -18.60 1.04 12.12
N ARG A 43 -18.29 0.31 11.03
CA ARG A 43 -17.15 0.63 10.17
C ARG A 43 -17.43 2.02 9.60
N VAL A 44 -16.78 3.04 10.16
CA VAL A 44 -16.73 4.34 9.51
C VAL A 44 -16.10 4.09 8.14
N PRO A 45 -16.78 4.41 7.02
CA PRO A 45 -16.17 4.29 5.71
C PRO A 45 -15.02 5.29 5.68
N GLY A 46 -13.78 4.78 5.67
CA GLY A 46 -12.63 5.63 5.51
C GLY A 46 -12.68 6.34 4.15
N ARG A 47 -12.04 7.50 4.06
CA ARG A 47 -11.93 8.27 2.82
C ARG A 47 -10.60 8.00 2.12
N TRP A 48 -10.65 8.02 0.80
CA TRP A 48 -9.46 8.07 -0.05
C TRP A 48 -9.42 9.44 -0.72
N LEU A 49 -8.38 10.21 -0.43
CA LEU A 49 -8.13 11.53 -0.99
C LEU A 49 -6.94 11.47 -1.93
N GLN A 50 -7.03 12.16 -3.07
CA GLN A 50 -5.92 12.35 -4.00
C GLN A 50 -5.79 13.83 -4.34
N LEU A 51 -4.54 14.33 -4.34
CA LEU A 51 -4.19 15.68 -4.76
C LEU A 51 -3.26 15.59 -5.97
N GLN A 52 -3.73 16.01 -7.13
CA GLN A 52 -3.00 15.84 -8.37
C GLN A 52 -1.87 16.88 -8.49
N LEU A 53 -0.68 16.42 -8.88
CA LEU A 53 0.50 17.26 -9.13
C LEU A 53 0.72 17.45 -10.64
N LEU A 54 0.71 16.36 -11.38
CA LEU A 54 0.93 16.33 -12.83
C LEU A 54 -0.08 15.40 -13.48
N SER A 55 -0.63 15.77 -14.62
CA SER A 55 -1.43 14.87 -15.46
C SER A 55 -1.24 15.24 -16.93
N SER A 56 -0.76 14.30 -17.75
CA SER A 56 -0.64 14.48 -19.20
C SER A 56 -1.99 14.37 -19.91
N GLU A 57 -2.92 13.59 -19.34
CA GLU A 57 -4.27 13.36 -19.84
C GLU A 57 -5.28 13.91 -18.83
N VAL A 58 -5.59 15.20 -18.87
CA VAL A 58 -6.86 15.68 -18.32
C VAL A 58 -7.79 15.88 -19.51
N PRO A 59 -8.74 14.95 -19.77
CA PRO A 59 -9.85 15.27 -20.65
C PRO A 59 -10.51 16.52 -20.09
N LEU A 60 -10.62 17.57 -20.90
CA LEU A 60 -11.22 18.85 -20.50
C LEU A 60 -12.62 18.67 -19.89
N ASP A 61 -13.26 17.53 -20.16
CA ASP A 61 -14.64 17.20 -19.79
C ASP A 61 -14.78 16.21 -18.61
N ALA A 62 -13.67 15.76 -17.99
CA ALA A 62 -13.77 14.86 -16.84
C ALA A 62 -14.27 15.61 -15.59
N PHE A 63 -15.50 15.31 -15.15
CA PHE A 63 -16.10 15.85 -13.93
C PHE A 63 -16.33 14.76 -12.86
N PRO A 64 -16.03 15.03 -11.58
CA PRO A 64 -15.37 16.22 -11.06
C PRO A 64 -13.88 16.26 -11.47
N ARG A 65 -13.38 17.46 -11.81
CA ARG A 65 -11.96 17.64 -12.11
C ARG A 65 -11.14 17.33 -10.86
N PRO A 66 -9.99 16.64 -10.99
CA PRO A 66 -9.08 16.47 -9.86
C PRO A 66 -8.71 17.83 -9.29
N THR A 67 -8.73 17.97 -7.96
CA THR A 67 -8.14 19.14 -7.31
C THR A 67 -6.64 19.12 -7.64
N MET A 68 -6.19 20.09 -8.42
CA MET A 68 -4.77 20.27 -8.68
C MET A 68 -4.17 21.01 -7.48
N CYS A 69 -2.95 20.63 -7.11
CA CYS A 69 -2.23 21.39 -6.09
C CYS A 69 -1.95 22.81 -6.60
N ASP A 70 -2.01 23.78 -5.68
CA ASP A 70 -1.54 25.13 -5.96
C ASP A 70 -0.03 25.08 -6.30
N ASP A 71 0.34 25.78 -7.37
CA ASP A 71 1.73 25.81 -7.85
C ASP A 71 2.68 26.26 -6.76
N ASP A 72 2.27 27.18 -5.87
CA ASP A 72 3.12 27.68 -4.78
C ASP A 72 3.35 26.63 -3.68
N VAL A 73 2.35 25.78 -3.41
CA VAL A 73 2.42 24.77 -2.34
C VAL A 73 3.21 23.55 -2.79
N CYS A 74 3.08 23.16 -4.05
CA CYS A 74 3.71 21.96 -4.60
C CYS A 74 4.89 22.22 -5.53
N ALA A 75 5.33 23.48 -5.68
CA ALA A 75 6.43 23.89 -6.57
C ALA A 75 7.65 22.97 -6.47
N GLY A 76 8.09 22.65 -5.25
CA GLY A 76 9.27 21.81 -5.02
C GLY A 76 9.09 20.39 -5.55
N SER A 77 7.92 19.78 -5.31
CA SER A 77 7.63 18.42 -5.77
C SER A 77 7.49 18.37 -7.29
N VAL A 78 6.79 19.34 -7.88
CA VAL A 78 6.64 19.43 -9.34
C VAL A 78 7.99 19.66 -10.01
N SER A 79 8.80 20.59 -9.49
CA SER A 79 10.15 20.85 -10.01
C SER A 79 11.04 19.61 -9.96
N LEU A 80 11.00 18.87 -8.85
CA LEU A 80 11.75 17.61 -8.71
C LEU A 80 11.32 16.56 -9.74
N LEU A 81 10.01 16.39 -9.94
CA LEU A 81 9.49 15.43 -10.93
C LEU A 81 9.90 15.80 -12.34
N ARG A 82 9.84 17.10 -12.71
CA ARG A 82 10.31 17.58 -14.01
C ARG A 82 11.81 17.42 -14.20
N HIS A 83 12.59 17.64 -13.14
CA HIS A 83 14.03 17.41 -13.18
C HIS A 83 14.34 15.92 -13.41
N LEU A 84 13.63 15.03 -12.71
CA LEU A 84 13.77 13.59 -12.89
C LEU A 84 13.43 13.17 -14.33
N GLU A 85 12.32 13.65 -14.91
CA GLU A 85 11.98 13.40 -16.31
C GLU A 85 13.12 13.83 -17.26
N ALA A 86 13.70 15.01 -17.02
CA ALA A 86 14.77 15.56 -17.84
C ALA A 86 16.09 14.79 -17.69
N GLU A 87 16.43 14.34 -16.48
CA GLU A 87 17.68 13.64 -16.19
C GLU A 87 17.64 12.18 -16.66
N THR A 88 16.54 11.47 -16.41
CA THR A 88 16.44 10.04 -16.71
C THR A 88 15.81 9.74 -18.07
N GLY A 89 15.17 10.73 -18.70
CA GLY A 89 14.37 10.53 -19.91
C GLY A 89 13.09 9.72 -19.68
N LEU A 90 12.67 9.54 -18.41
CA LEU A 90 11.43 8.84 -18.09
C LEU A 90 10.25 9.79 -18.31
N HIS A 91 9.16 9.28 -18.87
CA HIS A 91 7.93 10.03 -19.01
C HIS A 91 7.00 9.77 -17.82
N ILE A 92 6.67 10.82 -17.07
CA ILE A 92 5.73 10.77 -15.95
C ILE A 92 4.34 11.16 -16.47
N GLU A 93 3.53 10.14 -16.76
CA GLU A 93 2.15 10.31 -17.24
C GLU A 93 1.30 11.08 -16.22
N SER A 94 1.43 10.73 -14.94
CA SER A 94 0.72 11.41 -13.86
C SER A 94 1.46 11.27 -12.53
N ALA A 95 1.25 12.24 -11.65
CA ALA A 95 1.75 12.20 -10.27
C ALA A 95 0.72 12.85 -9.34
N ALA A 96 0.52 12.27 -8.16
CA ALA A 96 -0.41 12.76 -7.16
C ALA A 96 0.05 12.37 -5.74
N PHE A 97 -0.29 13.19 -4.76
CA PHE A 97 -0.33 12.74 -3.37
C PHE A 97 -1.60 11.93 -3.13
N SER A 98 -1.49 10.88 -2.31
CA SER A 98 -2.61 10.00 -1.99
C SER A 98 -2.65 9.75 -0.48
N ALA A 99 -3.78 10.05 0.14
CA ALA A 99 -4.03 9.79 1.56
C ALA A 99 -5.20 8.81 1.70
N ILE A 100 -4.98 7.76 2.49
CA ILE A 100 -5.96 6.69 2.71
C ILE A 100 -6.24 6.63 4.20
N GLU A 101 -7.48 6.93 4.60
CA GLU A 101 -7.90 6.84 5.99
C GLU A 101 -8.09 5.39 6.45
N PRO A 102 -8.03 5.12 7.77
CA PRO A 102 -8.33 3.81 8.32
C PRO A 102 -9.70 3.29 7.87
N GLY A 103 -9.76 1.98 7.57
CA GLY A 103 -11.00 1.30 7.16
C GLY A 103 -11.31 1.35 5.66
N VAL A 104 -10.52 2.06 4.84
CA VAL A 104 -10.64 1.99 3.39
C VAL A 104 -10.22 0.61 2.87
N HIS A 105 -11.04 0.05 2.00
CA HIS A 105 -10.67 -1.09 1.17
C HIS A 105 -11.01 -0.80 -0.29
N THR A 106 -10.01 -0.90 -1.16
CA THR A 106 -10.18 -0.71 -2.59
C THR A 106 -10.43 -2.06 -3.24
N ARG A 107 -11.45 -2.16 -4.10
CA ARG A 107 -11.67 -3.37 -4.90
C ARG A 107 -10.45 -3.65 -5.79
N THR A 108 -10.20 -4.93 -6.03
CA THR A 108 -9.22 -5.36 -7.03
C THR A 108 -9.52 -4.73 -8.38
N LYS A 109 -8.52 -4.11 -8.98
CA LYS A 109 -8.61 -3.46 -10.28
C LYS A 109 -7.33 -3.70 -11.06
N VAL A 110 -7.44 -3.66 -12.38
CA VAL A 110 -6.29 -3.74 -13.30
C VAL A 110 -6.20 -2.40 -14.02
N GLY A 111 -4.97 -1.92 -14.23
CA GLY A 111 -4.74 -0.72 -15.02
C GLY A 111 -5.21 -0.90 -16.47
N PRO A 112 -5.51 0.20 -17.18
CA PRO A 112 -6.01 0.15 -18.55
C PRO A 112 -4.94 -0.30 -19.58
N ARG A 113 -3.65 -0.20 -19.24
CA ARG A 113 -2.52 -0.47 -20.13
C ARG A 113 -1.35 -1.07 -19.34
N ASN A 114 -0.53 -1.89 -20.00
CA ASN A 114 0.70 -2.49 -19.46
C ASN A 114 1.97 -1.65 -19.71
N GLY A 115 1.88 -0.62 -20.58
CA GLY A 115 3.01 0.23 -20.95
C GLY A 115 3.42 1.28 -19.90
N ARG A 116 3.01 1.11 -18.64
CA ARG A 116 3.33 2.02 -17.55
C ARG A 116 3.61 1.23 -16.27
N LEU A 117 4.54 1.75 -15.47
CA LEU A 117 4.81 1.29 -14.11
C LEU A 117 4.28 2.31 -13.13
N THR A 118 3.76 1.84 -11.99
CA THR A 118 3.32 2.71 -10.90
C THR A 118 4.37 2.71 -9.81
N VAL A 119 4.78 3.90 -9.38
CA VAL A 119 5.73 4.09 -8.29
C VAL A 119 5.01 4.74 -7.12
N HIS A 120 5.03 4.09 -5.95
CA HIS A 120 4.54 4.67 -4.70
C HIS A 120 5.72 4.96 -3.77
N LEU A 121 5.86 6.21 -3.35
CA LEU A 121 6.78 6.63 -2.28
C LEU A 121 6.00 6.72 -0.96
N GLY A 122 6.43 6.00 0.08
CA GLY A 122 5.85 6.16 1.41
C GLY A 122 6.29 7.48 2.05
N LEU A 123 5.34 8.34 2.42
CA LEU A 123 5.61 9.61 3.11
C LEU A 123 5.38 9.47 4.61
N GLU A 124 4.11 9.28 5.00
CA GLU A 124 3.69 9.02 6.37
C GLU A 124 2.94 7.69 6.39
N ILE A 125 3.55 6.66 6.98
CA ILE A 125 3.02 5.30 6.97
C ILE A 125 2.72 4.85 8.40
N PRO A 126 1.44 4.72 8.79
CA PRO A 126 1.08 4.26 10.12
C PRO A 126 1.65 2.87 10.41
N MET A 127 2.37 2.75 11.52
CA MET A 127 3.00 1.51 11.96
C MET A 127 2.20 0.88 13.10
N ASN A 128 2.05 -0.44 13.06
CA ASN A 128 1.57 -1.20 14.20
C ASN A 128 2.74 -1.40 15.19
N VAL A 129 2.61 -0.84 16.39
CA VAL A 129 3.65 -0.87 17.44
C VAL A 129 4.04 -2.29 17.83
N SER A 130 3.08 -3.23 17.85
CA SER A 130 3.33 -4.60 18.29
C SER A 130 4.07 -5.46 17.27
N SER A 131 3.83 -5.24 15.97
CA SER A 131 4.44 -6.04 14.90
C SER A 131 5.60 -5.33 14.21
N GLY A 132 5.78 -4.03 14.43
CA GLY A 132 6.78 -3.21 13.75
C GLY A 132 6.55 -3.11 12.23
N ARG A 133 5.33 -3.39 11.76
CA ARG A 133 4.97 -3.36 10.33
C ARG A 133 3.96 -2.25 10.04
N ALA A 134 3.94 -1.79 8.80
CA ALA A 134 2.89 -0.89 8.32
C ALA A 134 1.51 -1.53 8.49
N VAL A 135 0.54 -0.72 8.88
CA VAL A 135 -0.87 -1.14 9.03
C VAL A 135 -1.53 -1.32 7.65
N SER A 136 -1.04 -0.60 6.65
CA SER A 136 -1.51 -0.65 5.26
C SER A 136 -0.64 -1.55 4.39
N TYR A 137 -1.27 -2.21 3.42
CA TYR A 137 -0.60 -3.05 2.42
C TYR A 137 -1.30 -2.95 1.06
N ILE A 138 -0.58 -3.35 0.02
CA ILE A 138 -1.10 -3.54 -1.33
C ILE A 138 -0.90 -4.99 -1.75
N SER A 139 -1.84 -5.53 -2.52
CA SER A 139 -1.69 -6.83 -3.17
C SER A 139 -1.58 -6.63 -4.67
N VAL A 140 -0.49 -7.09 -5.27
CA VAL A 140 -0.25 -7.01 -6.72
C VAL A 140 0.20 -8.38 -7.22
N GLY A 141 -0.51 -8.94 -8.20
CA GLY A 141 -0.15 -10.24 -8.78
C GLY A 141 -0.14 -11.41 -7.79
N GLY A 142 -0.86 -11.30 -6.66
CA GLY A 142 -0.85 -12.30 -5.58
C GLY A 142 0.21 -12.07 -4.51
N GLU A 143 1.12 -11.12 -4.69
CA GLU A 143 2.11 -10.75 -3.67
C GLU A 143 1.56 -9.64 -2.78
N VAL A 144 1.72 -9.79 -1.46
CA VAL A 144 1.40 -8.73 -0.48
C VAL A 144 2.67 -7.93 -0.19
N ARG A 145 2.59 -6.61 -0.33
CA ARG A 145 3.67 -5.68 -0.07
C ARG A 145 3.21 -4.58 0.88
N TRP A 146 4.10 -4.11 1.73
CA TRP A 146 3.85 -3.04 2.71
C TRP A 146 4.66 -1.81 2.32
N TRP A 147 4.09 -0.62 2.55
CA TRP A 147 4.84 0.63 2.40
C TRP A 147 5.79 0.84 3.59
N GLY A 148 6.88 1.53 3.34
CA GLY A 148 7.76 2.09 4.38
C GLY A 148 8.01 3.57 4.08
N GLU A 149 8.18 4.37 5.13
CA GLU A 149 8.52 5.80 4.97
C GLU A 149 9.87 5.96 4.28
N GLY A 150 9.93 6.84 3.27
CA GLY A 150 11.09 7.06 2.42
C GLY A 150 11.39 5.90 1.45
N GLN A 151 10.57 4.85 1.40
CA GLN A 151 10.78 3.70 0.54
C GLN A 151 9.87 3.73 -0.69
N LEU A 152 10.41 3.22 -1.81
CA LEU A 152 9.70 3.08 -3.08
C LEU A 152 9.15 1.68 -3.25
N LEU A 153 7.88 1.58 -3.66
CA LEU A 153 7.30 0.38 -4.24
C LEU A 153 7.05 0.62 -5.72
N VAL A 154 7.53 -0.30 -6.57
CA VAL A 154 7.32 -0.28 -8.02
C VAL A 154 6.53 -1.53 -8.41
N PHE A 155 5.46 -1.35 -9.20
CA PHE A 155 4.61 -2.43 -9.66
C PHE A 155 3.87 -2.10 -10.96
#